data_AF-A0A7G9S380-F1
#
_entry.id   AF-A0A7G9S380-F1
#
_cell.length_a   1.000
_cell.length_b   1.000
_cell.length_c   1.000
_cell.angle_alpha   90.00
_cell.angle_beta   90.00
_cell.angle_gamma   90.00
#
_symmetry.space_group_name_H-M   'P 1'
#
loop_
_entity.id
_entity.type
_entity.pdbx_description
1 polymer ?
#
loop_
_entity_poly.entity_id
_entity_poly.type
_entity_poly.pdbx_seq_one_letter_code
_entity_poly.pdbx_strand_id
1 'polypeptide(L)'
;MERRNAHRIAGSLAGIALAIAPFALAGCAAETTLTDSDVNVISQLTAIAPKDSEIDGTVTDVECWQPSENMLDEEQFRVLCRVHYDQTDEKRYRDMICIGDVNANPVTEYCYRWAYYTDMPEFADKPGHSAA
;
A
#
# COMPACT_ATOMS: atom_id res chain seq x y z
N MET A 1 -67.78 36.40 16.45
CA MET A 1 -66.68 36.64 15.50
C MET A 1 -65.85 35.37 15.42
N GLU A 2 -65.47 34.79 14.29
CA GLU A 2 -65.93 34.84 12.90
C GLU A 2 -65.23 33.66 12.19
N ARG A 3 -65.87 33.16 11.13
CA ARG A 3 -65.53 31.96 10.36
C ARG A 3 -64.21 32.08 9.55
N ARG A 4 -63.86 30.96 8.89
CA ARG A 4 -63.17 30.77 7.57
C ARG A 4 -61.76 30.19 7.71
N ASN A 5 -61.23 29.39 6.79
CA ASN A 5 -61.75 28.55 5.70
C ASN A 5 -60.57 27.69 5.25
N ALA A 6 -60.87 26.54 4.65
CA ALA A 6 -59.94 25.69 3.93
C ALA A 6 -59.15 26.44 2.85
N HIS A 7 -57.91 26.04 2.61
CA HIS A 7 -57.30 26.07 1.28
C HIS A 7 -56.59 24.74 1.00
N ARG A 8 -57.19 24.00 0.06
CA ARG A 8 -56.55 22.95 -0.72
C ARG A 8 -55.53 23.61 -1.63
N ILE A 9 -54.30 23.10 -1.70
CA ILE A 9 -53.47 23.22 -2.90
C ILE A 9 -52.95 21.82 -3.21
N ALA A 10 -53.60 21.20 -4.18
CA ALA A 10 -53.05 20.10 -4.96
C ALA A 10 -52.00 20.68 -5.92
N GLY A 11 -50.88 20.00 -6.07
CA GLY A 11 -49.82 20.40 -6.99
C GLY A 11 -48.93 19.21 -7.29
N SER A 12 -49.35 18.39 -8.26
CA SER A 12 -48.52 17.40 -8.92
C SER A 12 -47.29 18.07 -9.52
N LEU A 13 -46.10 17.59 -9.16
CA LEU A 13 -44.87 17.90 -9.90
C LEU A 13 -44.21 16.60 -10.35
N ALA A 14 -44.02 16.54 -11.66
CA ALA A 14 -43.45 15.46 -12.43
C ALA A 14 -42.07 15.05 -11.90
N GLY A 15 -41.92 13.77 -11.55
CA GLY A 15 -40.63 13.15 -11.31
C GLY A 15 -39.94 12.86 -12.64
N ILE A 16 -38.97 13.69 -13.01
CA ILE A 16 -38.03 13.44 -14.10
C ILE A 16 -37.15 12.25 -13.66
N ALA A 17 -37.37 11.08 -14.25
CA ALA A 17 -36.48 9.94 -14.12
C ALA A 17 -35.20 10.20 -14.95
N LEU A 18 -34.20 10.82 -14.32
CA LEU A 18 -32.87 10.97 -14.89
C LEU A 18 -32.15 9.63 -14.73
N ALA A 19 -32.03 8.87 -15.82
CA ALA A 19 -31.24 7.64 -15.86
C ALA A 19 -29.76 7.98 -15.72
N ILE A 20 -29.19 7.73 -14.53
CA ILE A 20 -27.75 7.85 -14.27
C ILE A 20 -27.11 6.56 -14.82
N ALA A 21 -26.50 6.66 -16.00
CA ALA A 21 -25.66 5.59 -16.54
C ALA A 21 -24.37 5.50 -15.69
N PRO A 22 -24.04 4.33 -15.09
CA PRO A 22 -22.78 4.18 -14.38
C PRO A 22 -21.63 4.11 -15.39
N PHE A 23 -20.75 5.11 -15.35
CA PHE A 23 -19.42 5.05 -15.96
C PHE A 23 -18.62 3.95 -15.23
N ALA A 24 -18.61 2.74 -15.79
CA ALA A 24 -17.66 1.72 -15.41
C ALA A 24 -16.28 2.11 -15.96
N LEU A 25 -15.54 2.93 -15.20
CA LEU A 25 -14.11 3.09 -15.37
C LEU A 25 -13.46 1.78 -14.91
N ALA A 26 -13.45 0.78 -15.79
CA ALA A 26 -12.54 -0.35 -15.68
C ALA A 26 -11.13 0.18 -15.97
N GLY A 27 -10.52 0.81 -14.96
CA GLY A 27 -9.09 1.04 -14.96
C GLY A 27 -8.41 -0.31 -14.92
N CYS A 28 -7.78 -0.73 -16.02
CA CYS A 28 -6.75 -1.75 -15.97
C CYS A 28 -5.69 -1.27 -14.99
N ALA A 29 -5.62 -1.88 -13.81
CA ALA A 29 -4.39 -1.86 -13.03
C ALA A 29 -3.35 -2.55 -13.91
N ALA A 30 -2.33 -1.81 -14.35
CA ALA A 30 -1.18 -2.42 -14.98
C ALA A 30 -0.54 -3.35 -13.96
N GLU A 31 -0.58 -4.65 -14.20
CA GLU A 31 0.12 -5.63 -13.38
C GLU A 31 1.62 -5.39 -13.59
N THR A 32 2.27 -4.76 -12.63
CA THR A 32 3.72 -4.57 -12.63
C THR A 32 4.36 -5.95 -12.57
N THR A 33 4.98 -6.37 -13.67
CA THR A 33 5.66 -7.67 -13.74
C THR A 33 7.04 -7.53 -13.13
N LEU A 34 7.32 -8.26 -12.06
CA LEU A 34 8.65 -8.31 -11.42
C LEU A 34 9.67 -8.91 -12.37
N THR A 35 10.87 -8.31 -12.41
CA THR A 35 12.01 -8.93 -13.09
C THR A 35 12.65 -10.02 -12.22
N ASP A 36 13.45 -10.92 -12.81
CA ASP A 36 14.21 -11.92 -12.05
C ASP A 36 15.13 -11.26 -11.00
N SER A 37 15.66 -10.07 -11.32
CA SER A 37 16.47 -9.27 -10.39
C SER A 37 15.64 -8.80 -9.20
N ASP A 38 14.44 -8.24 -9.45
CA ASP A 38 13.54 -7.81 -8.39
C ASP A 38 13.17 -8.97 -7.46
N VAL A 39 12.84 -10.13 -8.04
CA VAL A 39 12.51 -11.34 -7.27
C VAL A 39 13.68 -11.76 -6.37
N ASN A 40 14.90 -11.76 -6.89
CA ASN A 40 16.10 -12.10 -6.12
C ASN A 40 16.36 -11.10 -4.98
N VAL A 41 16.27 -9.79 -5.25
CA VAL A 41 16.45 -8.75 -4.23
C VAL A 41 15.36 -8.88 -3.16
N ILE A 42 14.09 -8.96 -3.55
CA ILE A 42 12.96 -9.10 -2.63
C ILE A 42 13.13 -10.35 -1.75
N SER A 43 13.53 -11.49 -2.33
CA SER A 43 13.80 -12.72 -1.57
C SER A 43 14.85 -12.55 -0.47
N GLN A 44 15.88 -11.74 -0.71
CA GLN A 44 16.88 -11.42 0.32
C GLN A 44 16.31 -10.45 1.36
N LEU A 45 15.57 -9.43 0.92
CA LEU A 45 14.98 -8.43 1.82
C LEU A 45 13.94 -9.04 2.76
N THR A 46 13.15 -10.02 2.33
CA THR A 46 12.20 -10.73 3.22
C THR A 46 12.90 -11.50 4.34
N ALA A 47 14.17 -11.87 4.17
CA ALA A 47 14.99 -12.48 5.21
C ALA A 47 15.75 -11.47 6.08
N ILE A 48 16.01 -10.26 5.58
CA ILE A 48 16.78 -9.21 6.27
C ILE A 48 15.87 -8.31 7.10
N ALA A 49 14.80 -7.77 6.50
CA ALA A 49 13.94 -6.77 7.15
C ALA A 49 13.35 -7.23 8.50
N PRO A 50 12.92 -8.50 8.69
CA PRO A 50 12.50 -8.99 10.00
C PRO A 50 13.58 -8.94 11.08
N LYS A 51 14.86 -9.19 10.75
CA LYS A 51 15.94 -9.28 11.74
C LYS A 51 16.18 -7.95 12.44
N ASP A 52 16.12 -6.86 11.68
CA ASP A 52 16.34 -5.50 12.20
C ASP A 52 15.04 -4.83 12.65
N SER A 53 13.91 -5.53 12.52
CA SER A 53 12.61 -4.96 12.84
C SER A 53 12.38 -4.76 14.33
N GLU A 54 13.13 -5.40 15.23
CA GLU A 54 12.90 -5.38 16.69
C GLU A 54 11.44 -5.72 17.06
N ILE A 55 10.84 -6.70 16.37
CA ILE A 55 9.48 -7.19 16.64
C ILE A 55 9.53 -8.26 17.74
N ASP A 56 8.69 -8.10 18.77
CA ASP A 56 8.43 -9.11 19.80
C ASP A 56 7.09 -9.81 19.49
N GLY A 57 7.11 -10.65 18.45
CA GLY A 57 5.95 -11.30 17.85
C GLY A 57 6.35 -12.27 16.74
N THR A 58 5.37 -12.97 16.16
CA THR A 58 5.63 -13.92 15.07
C THR A 58 5.45 -13.23 13.73
N VAL A 59 6.52 -13.15 12.93
CA VAL A 59 6.43 -12.61 11.56
C VAL A 59 5.63 -13.56 10.69
N THR A 60 4.64 -13.01 9.99
CA THR A 60 3.69 -13.77 9.16
C THR A 60 3.90 -13.55 7.67
N ASP A 61 4.36 -12.37 7.27
CA ASP A 61 4.67 -12.03 5.88
C ASP A 61 5.62 -10.82 5.81
N VAL A 62 6.31 -10.67 4.68
CA VAL A 62 7.09 -9.48 4.36
C VAL A 62 6.83 -9.08 2.91
N GLU A 63 6.32 -7.88 2.72
CA GLU A 63 6.08 -7.29 1.40
C GLU A 63 7.06 -6.14 1.18
N CYS A 64 7.72 -6.06 0.03
CA CYS A 64 8.61 -4.96 -0.32
C CYS A 64 8.19 -4.28 -1.62
N TRP A 65 8.46 -2.99 -1.75
CA TRP A 65 8.36 -2.32 -3.04
C TRP A 65 9.34 -2.91 -4.06
N GLN A 66 8.97 -2.86 -5.35
CA GLN A 66 9.81 -3.33 -6.45
C GLN A 66 11.12 -2.52 -6.57
N PRO A 67 12.31 -3.14 -6.42
CA PRO A 67 13.59 -2.44 -6.45
C PRO A 67 13.86 -1.66 -7.75
N SER A 68 13.58 -2.24 -8.92
CA SER A 68 13.84 -1.59 -10.21
C SER A 68 13.05 -0.29 -10.44
N GLU A 69 11.93 -0.10 -9.73
CA GLU A 69 11.14 1.14 -9.75
C GLU A 69 11.52 2.14 -8.64
N ASN A 70 12.51 1.77 -7.83
CA ASN A 70 12.95 2.50 -6.65
C ASN A 70 14.49 2.60 -6.59
N MET A 71 15.11 2.66 -7.77
CA MET A 71 16.54 2.87 -7.94
C MET A 71 16.92 4.31 -7.57
N LEU A 72 18.04 4.47 -6.88
CA LEU A 72 18.70 5.73 -6.60
C LEU A 72 19.71 6.09 -7.72
N ASP A 73 20.34 5.07 -8.31
CA ASP A 73 21.24 5.15 -9.47
C ASP A 73 21.20 3.83 -10.28
N GLU A 74 22.26 3.49 -11.01
CA GLU A 74 22.31 2.27 -11.84
C GLU A 74 22.37 0.96 -11.02
N GLU A 75 22.83 1.02 -9.77
CA GLU A 75 23.12 -0.16 -8.93
C GLU A 75 22.37 -0.08 -7.59
N GLN A 76 22.22 1.12 -7.02
CA GLN A 76 21.66 1.33 -5.70
C GLN A 76 20.14 1.49 -5.73
N PHE A 77 19.46 0.93 -4.73
CA PHE A 77 18.01 1.06 -4.54
C PHE A 77 17.67 1.53 -3.13
N ARG A 78 16.43 2.04 -2.97
CA ARG A 78 15.80 2.31 -1.68
C ARG A 78 14.34 1.89 -1.72
N VAL A 79 13.97 0.88 -0.94
CA VAL A 79 12.59 0.37 -0.89
C VAL A 79 12.03 0.42 0.52
N LEU A 80 10.71 0.53 0.62
CA LEU A 80 10.00 0.20 1.86
C LEU A 80 9.61 -1.27 1.85
N CYS A 81 9.82 -1.94 2.98
CA CYS A 81 9.38 -3.28 3.27
C CYS A 81 8.45 -3.27 4.48
N ARG A 82 7.25 -3.80 4.33
CA ARG A 82 6.28 -4.00 5.42
C ARG A 82 6.43 -5.40 5.98
N VAL A 83 6.85 -5.49 7.24
CA VAL A 83 6.92 -6.73 8.00
C VAL A 83 5.60 -6.89 8.75
N HIS A 84 4.80 -7.89 8.37
CA HIS A 84 3.56 -8.25 9.06
C HIS A 84 3.87 -9.24 10.18
N TYR A 85 3.21 -9.06 11.33
CA TYR A 85 3.42 -9.93 12.49
C TYR A 85 2.18 -10.02 13.36
N ASP A 86 2.07 -11.13 14.07
CA ASP A 86 1.07 -11.33 15.11
C ASP A 86 1.66 -11.02 16.48
N GLN A 87 0.97 -10.18 17.26
CA GLN A 87 1.32 -9.84 18.64
C GLN A 87 0.07 -9.87 19.52
N THR A 88 0.04 -10.77 20.51
CA THR A 88 -1.11 -10.94 21.42
C THR A 88 -2.44 -11.11 20.66
N ASP A 89 -2.46 -11.99 19.66
CA ASP A 89 -3.60 -12.27 18.76
C ASP A 89 -4.05 -11.09 17.87
N GLU A 90 -3.30 -9.99 17.85
CA GLU A 90 -3.53 -8.86 16.95
C GLU A 90 -2.58 -8.88 15.76
N LYS A 91 -3.12 -8.65 14.56
CA LYS A 91 -2.34 -8.43 13.35
C LYS A 91 -1.75 -7.03 13.37
N ARG A 92 -0.43 -6.94 13.30
CA ARG A 92 0.33 -5.69 13.28
C ARG A 92 1.26 -5.69 12.09
N TYR A 93 1.81 -4.51 11.79
CA TYR A 93 2.87 -4.37 10.81
C TYR A 93 3.91 -3.36 11.28
N ARG A 94 5.10 -3.46 10.70
CA ARG A 94 6.19 -2.49 10.87
C ARG A 94 6.84 -2.24 9.53
N ASP A 95 6.92 -0.98 9.16
CA ASP A 95 7.57 -0.58 7.92
C ASP A 95 9.07 -0.38 8.18
N MET A 96 9.86 -0.89 7.25
CA MET A 96 11.32 -0.87 7.25
C MET A 96 11.78 -0.20 5.95
N ILE A 97 12.83 0.60 6.01
CA ILE A 97 13.50 1.11 4.82
C ILE A 97 14.78 0.30 4.59
N CYS A 98 14.88 -0.31 3.41
CA CYS A 98 16.04 -1.09 3.00
C CYS A 98 16.75 -0.35 1.86
N ILE A 99 18.05 -0.10 2.05
CA ILE A 99 18.91 0.54 1.06
C ILE A 99 20.00 -0.46 0.74
N GLY A 100 20.24 -0.70 -0.54
CA GLY A 100 21.16 -1.74 -0.97
C GLY A 100 21.61 -1.56 -2.41
N ASP A 101 22.30 -2.57 -2.89
CA ASP A 101 22.86 -2.66 -4.24
C ASP A 101 22.34 -3.95 -4.90
N VAL A 102 21.76 -3.83 -6.11
CA VAL A 102 21.14 -4.95 -6.82
C VAL A 102 22.15 -6.00 -7.29
N ASN A 103 23.44 -5.64 -7.38
CA ASN A 103 24.53 -6.51 -7.81
C ASN A 103 25.33 -7.10 -6.63
N ALA A 104 25.06 -6.68 -5.40
CA ALA A 104 25.71 -7.19 -4.20
C ALA A 104 25.07 -8.50 -3.66
N ASN A 105 25.83 -9.23 -2.84
CA ASN A 105 25.35 -10.43 -2.14
C ASN A 105 25.96 -10.53 -0.72
N PRO A 106 25.21 -10.25 0.36
CA PRO A 106 23.79 -9.87 0.32
C PRO A 106 23.57 -8.48 -0.30
N VAL A 107 22.38 -8.24 -0.85
CA VAL A 107 22.00 -6.95 -1.48
C VAL A 107 22.04 -5.78 -0.49
N THR A 108 21.91 -6.07 0.80
CA THR A 108 22.18 -5.15 1.92
C THR A 108 22.46 -5.97 3.19
N GLU A 109 23.11 -5.38 4.18
CA GLU A 109 23.37 -6.05 5.47
C GLU A 109 22.28 -5.76 6.51
N TYR A 110 21.53 -4.67 6.36
CA TYR A 110 20.52 -4.25 7.33
C TYR A 110 19.40 -3.41 6.70
N CYS A 111 18.26 -3.35 7.38
CA CYS A 111 17.18 -2.40 7.11
C CYS A 111 16.91 -1.53 8.34
N TYR A 112 16.48 -0.30 8.14
CA TYR A 112 16.18 0.61 9.24
C TYR A 112 14.69 0.67 9.52
N ARG A 113 14.30 0.84 10.79
CA ARG A 113 12.91 1.11 11.13
C ARG A 113 12.46 2.41 10.47
N TRP A 114 11.38 2.35 9.69
CA TRP A 114 10.78 3.54 9.11
C TRP A 114 10.10 4.36 10.22
N ALA A 115 10.47 5.64 10.32
CA ALA A 115 9.81 6.59 11.20
C ALA A 115 9.16 7.67 10.34
N TYR A 116 7.85 7.84 10.53
CA TYR A 116 7.09 8.81 9.75
C TYR A 116 7.51 10.25 10.06
N TYR A 117 7.80 11.01 9.01
CA TYR A 117 7.91 12.46 9.02
C TYR A 117 7.01 13.01 7.91
N THR A 118 6.45 14.21 8.08
CA THR A 118 5.64 14.88 7.05
C THR A 118 6.38 14.92 5.71
N ASP A 119 5.67 14.68 4.62
CA ASP A 119 6.17 14.69 3.23
C ASP A 119 7.15 13.55 2.86
N MET A 120 7.20 12.45 3.63
CA MET A 120 7.92 11.24 3.25
C MET A 120 6.99 10.16 2.68
N PRO A 121 7.51 9.29 1.78
CA PRO A 121 6.74 8.18 1.22
C PRO A 121 6.19 7.24 2.31
N GLU A 122 4.95 6.81 2.17
CA GLU A 122 4.34 5.77 2.98
C GLU A 122 4.29 4.47 2.19
N PHE A 123 4.35 3.30 2.84
CA PHE A 123 4.30 2.02 2.13
C PHE A 123 3.09 1.89 1.18
N ALA A 124 1.97 2.55 1.49
CA ALA A 124 0.76 2.55 0.68
C ALA A 124 0.89 3.29 -0.68
N ASP A 125 1.97 4.05 -0.90
CA ASP A 125 2.19 4.81 -2.13
C ASP A 125 2.52 3.91 -3.34
N LYS A 126 2.96 2.67 -3.11
CA LYS A 126 3.31 1.69 -4.14
C LYS A 126 2.89 0.27 -3.73
N PRO A 127 2.67 -0.65 -4.69
CA PRO A 127 2.36 -2.05 -4.37
C PRO A 127 3.53 -2.73 -3.63
N GLY A 128 3.16 -3.60 -2.68
CA GLY A 128 4.08 -4.51 -2.01
C GLY A 128 4.14 -5.85 -2.73
N HIS A 129 5.32 -6.46 -2.72
CA HIS A 129 5.58 -7.77 -3.31
C HIS A 129 6.27 -8.66 -2.29
N SER A 130 5.70 -9.83 -2.02
CA SER A 130 6.32 -10.87 -1.20
C SER A 130 7.31 -11.71 -2.01
N ALA A 131 8.21 -12.39 -1.33
CA ALA A 131 8.99 -13.46 -1.96
C ALA A 131 8.04 -14.61 -2.33
N ALA A 132 8.15 -15.11 -3.56
CA ALA A 132 7.37 -16.23 -4.07
C ALA A 132 7.73 -17.56 -3.39
#